data_AF-A0A497BNK6-F1
#
_entry.id   AF-A0A497BNK6-F1
#
_cell.length_a   1.000
_cell.length_b   1.000
_cell.length_c   1.000
_cell.angle_alpha   90.00
_cell.angle_beta   90.00
_cell.angle_gamma   90.00
#
_symmetry.space_group_name_H-M   'P 1'
#
loop_
_entity.id
_entity.type
_entity.pdbx_description
1 polymer ?
#
loop_
_entity_poly.entity_id
_entity_poly.type
_entity_poly.pdbx_seq_one_letter_code
_entity_poly.pdbx_strand_id
1 'polypeptide(L)'
;IKIKTSTKGSFQMGGEVYIDNNEPFDKQVNSLSHEINHLHDYVFGKQPDVTKMPKAEFVKKKMDNEIRAHYKTYLAFEERGAKGAQPLGYAGFKAKVDQETKKKGKALTAAEKEKVGKEYLEEQYKKVWVGSKSGKNYYQKWEEYWDQNNKRKSGS
;
A
#
# COMPACT_ATOMS: atom_id res chain seq x y z
N ILE A 1 -18.35 -9.79 1.40
CA ILE A 1 -16.87 -9.91 1.32
C ILE A 1 -16.54 -11.35 0.94
N LYS A 2 -15.66 -11.57 -0.05
CA LYS A 2 -15.19 -12.90 -0.46
C LYS A 2 -13.67 -12.90 -0.62
N ILE A 3 -13.01 -13.97 -0.18
CA ILE A 3 -11.57 -14.21 -0.43
C ILE A 3 -11.48 -15.30 -1.50
N LYS A 4 -10.69 -15.04 -2.54
CA LYS A 4 -10.49 -15.93 -3.70
C LYS A 4 -8.99 -16.11 -3.96
N THR A 5 -8.65 -17.15 -4.70
CA THR A 5 -7.31 -17.35 -5.24
C THR A 5 -7.17 -16.72 -6.63
N SER A 6 -5.95 -16.38 -7.01
CA SER A 6 -5.57 -15.80 -8.30
C SER A 6 -4.21 -16.34 -8.71
N THR A 7 -3.96 -16.42 -10.02
CA THR A 7 -2.64 -16.74 -10.59
C THR A 7 -1.94 -15.50 -11.16
N LYS A 8 -2.54 -14.31 -11.00
CA LYS A 8 -2.09 -13.05 -11.60
C LYS A 8 -1.52 -12.07 -10.57
N GLY A 9 -1.24 -12.54 -9.35
CA GLY A 9 -0.94 -11.70 -8.19
C GLY A 9 -2.11 -11.52 -7.24
N SER A 10 -1.82 -10.91 -6.09
CA SER A 10 -2.78 -10.53 -5.07
C SER A 10 -3.30 -9.12 -5.32
N PHE A 11 -4.61 -8.92 -5.19
CA PHE A 11 -5.26 -7.61 -5.38
C PHE A 11 -6.68 -7.60 -4.82
N GLN A 12 -7.17 -6.41 -4.49
CA GLN A 12 -8.56 -6.14 -4.16
C GLN A 12 -9.34 -5.64 -5.39
N MET A 13 -10.53 -6.17 -5.63
CA MET A 13 -11.44 -5.68 -6.65
C MET A 13 -12.91 -5.94 -6.27
N GLY A 14 -13.77 -4.93 -6.41
CA GLY A 14 -15.24 -5.13 -6.35
C GLY A 14 -15.78 -5.80 -5.08
N GLY A 15 -15.22 -5.48 -3.90
CA GLY A 15 -15.63 -6.11 -2.63
C GLY A 15 -15.06 -7.52 -2.38
N GLU A 16 -14.15 -7.95 -3.25
CA GLU A 16 -13.45 -9.23 -3.17
C GLU A 16 -11.94 -9.01 -3.01
N VAL A 17 -11.28 -9.96 -2.37
CA VAL A 17 -9.82 -10.03 -2.25
C VAL A 17 -9.34 -11.28 -2.97
N TYR A 18 -8.37 -11.11 -3.85
CA TYR A 18 -7.72 -12.17 -4.59
C TYR A 18 -6.30 -12.34 -4.06
N ILE A 19 -5.92 -13.58 -3.75
CA ILE A 19 -4.59 -13.93 -3.21
C ILE A 19 -3.85 -14.79 -4.22
N ASP A 20 -2.60 -14.44 -4.51
CA ASP A 20 -1.75 -15.23 -5.40
C ASP A 20 -1.47 -16.61 -4.81
N ASN A 21 -1.97 -17.67 -5.45
CA ASN A 21 -1.76 -19.04 -4.97
C ASN A 21 -0.40 -19.62 -5.37
N ASN A 22 0.38 -18.92 -6.20
CA ASN A 22 1.73 -19.33 -6.57
C ASN A 22 2.79 -18.86 -5.54
N GLU A 23 2.45 -17.91 -4.68
CA GLU A 23 3.38 -17.40 -3.66
C GLU A 23 3.38 -18.30 -2.42
N PRO A 24 4.51 -18.42 -1.68
CA PRO A 24 4.54 -19.11 -0.40
C PRO A 24 3.51 -18.56 0.59
N PHE A 25 2.98 -19.43 1.46
CA PHE A 25 1.91 -19.10 2.41
C PHE A 25 2.19 -17.82 3.22
N ASP A 26 3.41 -17.61 3.72
CA ASP A 26 3.74 -16.40 4.48
C ASP A 26 3.56 -15.10 3.67
N LYS A 27 3.87 -15.14 2.37
CA LYS A 27 3.63 -14.00 1.47
C LYS A 27 2.16 -13.85 1.12
N GLN A 28 1.41 -14.96 1.04
CA GLN A 28 -0.04 -14.91 0.88
C GLN A 28 -0.68 -14.19 2.08
N VAL A 29 -0.26 -14.50 3.31
CA VAL A 29 -0.75 -13.84 4.53
C VAL A 29 -0.41 -12.34 4.54
N ASN A 30 0.80 -11.96 4.13
CA ASN A 30 1.19 -10.55 4.01
C ASN A 30 0.31 -9.84 2.96
N SER A 31 0.11 -10.47 1.81
CA SER A 31 -0.74 -9.93 0.74
C SER A 31 -2.18 -9.77 1.21
N LEU A 32 -2.73 -10.77 1.90
CA LEU A 32 -4.08 -10.70 2.47
C LEU A 32 -4.21 -9.53 3.46
N SER A 33 -3.21 -9.32 4.30
CA SER A 33 -3.19 -8.18 5.24
C SER A 33 -3.20 -6.83 4.49
N HIS A 34 -2.49 -6.72 3.37
CA HIS A 34 -2.51 -5.54 2.51
C HIS A 34 -3.87 -5.35 1.84
N GLU A 35 -4.39 -6.37 1.18
CA GLU A 35 -5.62 -6.27 0.39
C GLU A 35 -6.89 -6.08 1.23
N ILE A 36 -6.93 -6.59 2.48
CA ILE A 36 -8.03 -6.31 3.40
C ILE A 36 -8.11 -4.80 3.72
N ASN A 37 -6.99 -4.09 3.76
CA ASN A 37 -7.00 -2.64 3.99
C ASN A 37 -7.59 -1.88 2.80
N HIS A 38 -7.40 -2.36 1.57
CA HIS A 38 -8.06 -1.82 0.38
C HIS A 38 -9.56 -2.13 0.37
N LEU A 39 -9.92 -3.34 0.79
CA LEU A 39 -11.31 -3.78 0.90
C LEU A 39 -12.07 -2.95 1.94
N HIS A 40 -11.44 -2.60 3.05
CA HIS A 40 -12.03 -1.72 4.05
C HIS A 40 -12.50 -0.39 3.41
N ASP A 41 -11.67 0.26 2.59
CA ASP A 41 -12.09 1.49 1.92
C ASP A 41 -13.23 1.27 0.92
N TYR A 42 -13.25 0.12 0.24
CA TYR A 42 -14.37 -0.24 -0.64
C TYR A 42 -15.68 -0.37 0.14
N VAL A 43 -15.68 -1.17 1.22
CA VAL A 43 -16.87 -1.46 2.02
C VAL A 43 -17.44 -0.20 2.66
N PHE A 44 -16.58 0.72 3.10
CA PHE A 44 -17.00 1.98 3.72
C PHE A 44 -17.19 3.14 2.73
N GLY A 45 -17.14 2.89 1.41
CA GLY A 45 -17.36 3.91 0.40
C GLY A 45 -16.31 5.03 0.39
N LYS A 46 -15.10 4.74 0.85
CA LYS A 46 -13.97 5.70 0.96
C LYS A 46 -13.02 5.63 -0.23
N GLN A 47 -13.32 4.84 -1.26
CA GLN A 47 -12.46 4.74 -2.43
C GLN A 47 -12.43 6.05 -3.24
N PRO A 48 -11.26 6.49 -3.73
CA PRO A 48 -11.15 7.68 -4.55
C PRO A 48 -11.88 7.52 -5.89
N ASP A 49 -12.77 8.47 -6.22
CA ASP A 49 -13.50 8.51 -7.49
C ASP A 49 -12.69 9.28 -8.54
N VAL A 50 -12.10 8.54 -9.48
CA VAL A 50 -11.24 9.09 -10.55
C VAL A 50 -11.96 10.12 -11.43
N THR A 51 -13.29 10.05 -11.52
CA THR A 51 -14.08 10.90 -12.42
C THR A 51 -14.66 12.14 -11.77
N LYS A 52 -14.64 12.20 -10.44
CA LYS A 52 -15.20 13.30 -9.64
C LYS A 52 -14.16 14.09 -8.85
N MET A 53 -12.98 13.52 -8.60
CA MET A 53 -11.94 14.16 -7.82
C MET A 53 -10.94 14.90 -8.73
N PRO A 54 -10.44 16.08 -8.32
CA PRO A 54 -9.27 16.70 -8.95
C PRO A 54 -8.07 15.75 -8.94
N LYS A 55 -7.24 15.81 -9.99
CA LYS A 55 -6.10 14.90 -10.20
C LYS A 55 -5.21 14.76 -8.96
N ALA A 56 -4.77 15.88 -8.41
CA ALA A 56 -3.89 15.89 -7.24
C ALA A 56 -4.54 15.24 -6.00
N GLU A 57 -5.83 15.51 -5.77
CA GLU A 57 -6.56 14.91 -4.65
C GLU A 57 -6.76 13.40 -4.84
N PHE A 58 -7.10 12.98 -6.06
CA PHE A 58 -7.24 11.56 -6.41
C PHE A 58 -5.94 10.79 -6.15
N VAL A 59 -4.82 11.30 -6.67
CA VAL A 59 -3.50 10.68 -6.51
C VAL A 59 -3.11 10.63 -5.03
N LYS A 60 -3.30 11.73 -4.30
CA LYS A 60 -3.03 11.79 -2.87
C LYS A 60 -3.81 10.72 -2.12
N LYS A 61 -5.13 10.63 -2.30
CA LYS A 61 -5.96 9.65 -1.59
C LYS A 61 -5.58 8.21 -1.95
N LYS A 62 -5.31 7.92 -3.23
CA LYS A 62 -4.82 6.61 -3.66
C LYS A 62 -3.52 6.23 -2.95
N MET A 63 -2.56 7.15 -2.88
CA MET A 63 -1.29 6.89 -2.22
C MET A 63 -1.43 6.79 -0.70
N ASP A 64 -2.29 7.60 -0.08
CA ASP A 64 -2.63 7.47 1.35
C ASP A 64 -3.20 6.07 1.66
N ASN A 65 -4.05 5.52 0.77
CA ASN A 65 -4.58 4.16 0.91
C ASN A 65 -3.46 3.10 0.83
N GLU A 66 -2.59 3.17 -0.18
CA GLU A 66 -1.48 2.23 -0.36
C GLU A 66 -0.47 2.28 0.80
N ILE A 67 -0.08 3.49 1.23
CA ILE A 67 0.82 3.70 2.37
C ILE A 67 0.21 3.12 3.65
N ARG A 68 -1.08 3.38 3.90
CA ARG A 68 -1.78 2.83 5.06
C ARG A 68 -1.84 1.31 5.02
N ALA A 69 -2.16 0.73 3.86
CA ALA A 69 -2.23 -0.73 3.69
C ALA A 69 -0.88 -1.40 3.96
N HIS A 70 0.22 -0.86 3.41
CA HIS A 70 1.56 -1.36 3.69
C HIS A 70 1.94 -1.21 5.16
N TYR A 71 1.69 -0.04 5.76
CA TYR A 71 2.04 0.20 7.16
C TYR A 71 1.29 -0.75 8.10
N LYS A 72 -0.02 -0.96 7.86
CA LYS A 72 -0.82 -1.92 8.63
C LYS A 72 -0.35 -3.36 8.43
N THR A 73 0.18 -3.69 7.25
CA THR A 73 0.80 -5.00 6.99
C THR A 73 2.10 -5.18 7.78
N TYR A 74 2.91 -4.14 7.96
CA TYR A 74 4.08 -4.19 8.85
C TYR A 74 3.69 -4.44 10.30
N LEU A 75 2.67 -3.75 10.80
CA LEU A 75 2.17 -3.95 12.16
C LEU A 75 1.63 -5.38 12.36
N ALA A 76 0.81 -5.86 11.42
CA ALA A 76 0.31 -7.23 11.46
C ALA A 76 1.45 -8.27 11.44
N PHE A 77 2.52 -8.01 10.68
CA PHE A 77 3.71 -8.85 10.66
C PHE A 77 4.46 -8.88 12.00
N GLU A 78 4.56 -7.74 12.68
CA GLU A 78 5.16 -7.65 14.01
C GLU A 78 4.31 -8.36 15.08
N GLU A 79 3.00 -8.10 15.09
CA GLU A 79 2.06 -8.67 16.07
C GLU A 79 1.99 -10.19 16.02
N ARG A 80 2.06 -10.78 14.81
CA ARG A 80 2.06 -12.25 14.64
C ARG A 80 3.38 -12.91 15.05
N GLY A 81 4.45 -12.13 15.29
CA GLY A 81 5.78 -12.65 15.63
C GLY A 81 6.37 -13.60 14.58
N ALA A 82 5.99 -13.46 13.31
CA ALA A 82 6.35 -14.44 12.29
C ALA A 82 7.83 -14.37 11.92
N LYS A 83 8.42 -15.55 11.70
CA LYS A 83 9.79 -15.73 11.21
C LYS A 83 9.87 -15.97 9.70
N GLY A 84 8.73 -15.94 9.03
CA GLY A 84 8.57 -16.21 7.61
C GLY A 84 8.94 -15.06 6.69
N ALA A 85 8.47 -15.14 5.45
CA ALA A 85 8.68 -14.08 4.46
C ALA A 85 8.18 -12.72 4.98
N GLN A 86 9.08 -11.73 4.95
CA GLN A 86 8.76 -10.36 5.38
C GLN A 86 7.96 -9.63 4.29
N PRO A 87 7.06 -8.70 4.67
CA PRO A 87 6.44 -7.79 3.72
C PRO A 87 7.50 -6.97 2.99
N LEU A 88 7.22 -6.58 1.75
CA LEU A 88 8.11 -5.73 0.96
C LEU A 88 8.46 -4.47 1.74
N GLY A 89 9.75 -4.13 1.86
CA GLY A 89 10.22 -2.93 2.56
C GLY A 89 10.26 -3.02 4.09
N TYR A 90 9.81 -4.10 4.70
CA TYR A 90 9.74 -4.20 6.16
C TYR A 90 11.11 -4.09 6.84
N ALA A 91 12.16 -4.73 6.30
CA ALA A 91 13.51 -4.62 6.86
C ALA A 91 14.03 -3.16 6.92
N GLY A 92 13.78 -2.39 5.86
CA GLY A 92 14.14 -0.98 5.80
C GLY A 92 13.32 -0.12 6.77
N PHE A 93 12.02 -0.37 6.86
CA PHE A 93 11.15 0.25 7.86
C PHE A 93 11.65 -0.02 9.29
N LYS A 94 11.94 -1.28 9.62
CA LYS A 94 12.44 -1.67 10.94
C LYS A 94 13.74 -0.93 11.27
N ALA A 95 14.68 -0.88 10.32
CA ALA A 95 15.93 -0.16 10.51
C ALA A 95 15.71 1.35 10.78
N LYS A 96 14.71 1.98 10.15
CA LYS A 96 14.35 3.37 10.46
C LYS A 96 13.73 3.55 11.83
N VAL A 97 12.83 2.66 12.24
CA VAL A 97 12.27 2.68 13.60
C VAL A 97 13.37 2.52 14.65
N ASP A 98 14.31 1.58 14.43
CA ASP A 98 15.43 1.34 15.34
C ASP A 98 16.36 2.58 15.41
N GLN A 99 16.64 3.21 14.26
CA GLN A 99 17.43 4.43 14.18
C GLN A 99 16.79 5.58 14.97
N GLU A 100 15.49 5.84 14.77
CA GLU A 100 14.76 6.92 15.46
C GLU A 100 14.60 6.63 16.96
N THR A 101 14.37 5.36 17.33
CA THR A 101 14.36 4.93 18.73
C THR A 101 15.69 5.23 19.41
N LYS A 102 16.82 4.91 18.74
CA LYS A 102 18.17 5.18 19.27
C LYS A 102 18.41 6.68 19.42
N LYS A 103 18.04 7.50 18.43
CA LYS A 103 18.16 8.97 18.50
C LYS A 103 17.37 9.56 19.67
N LYS A 104 16.17 9.04 19.91
CA LYS A 104 15.28 9.52 20.96
C LYS A 104 15.69 9.04 22.36
N GLY A 105 16.49 7.96 22.45
CA GLY A 105 16.89 7.36 23.72
C GLY A 105 15.77 6.62 24.46
N LYS A 106 14.60 6.45 23.84
CA LYS A 106 13.45 5.71 24.38
C LYS A 106 12.59 5.13 23.25
N ALA A 107 11.80 4.12 23.57
CA ALA A 107 10.84 3.54 22.64
C ALA A 107 9.93 4.61 22.02
N LEU A 108 9.70 4.50 20.71
CA LEU A 108 8.72 5.33 20.02
C LEU A 108 7.31 4.97 20.46
N THR A 109 6.45 5.98 20.60
CA THR A 109 5.01 5.78 20.73
C THR A 109 4.43 5.24 19.42
N ALA A 110 3.22 4.68 19.47
CA ALA A 110 2.54 4.19 18.27
C ALA A 110 2.37 5.30 17.20
N ALA A 111 2.00 6.51 17.61
CA ALA A 111 1.84 7.65 16.70
C ALA A 111 3.17 8.07 16.03
N GLU A 112 4.28 8.02 16.76
CA GLU A 112 5.60 8.32 16.20
C GLU A 112 6.06 7.23 15.24
N LYS A 113 5.83 5.95 15.58
CA LYS A 113 6.11 4.83 14.68
C LYS A 113 5.28 4.92 13.40
N GLU A 114 4.03 5.36 13.50
CA GLU A 114 3.17 5.60 12.33
C GLU A 114 3.71 6.73 11.46
N LYS A 115 4.17 7.83 12.07
CA LYS A 115 4.80 8.94 11.34
C LYS A 115 6.04 8.46 10.59
N VAL A 116 6.96 7.76 11.25
CA VAL A 116 8.16 7.18 10.62
C VAL A 116 7.78 6.21 9.50
N GLY A 117 6.76 5.37 9.72
CA GLY A 117 6.26 4.44 8.72
C GLY A 117 5.72 5.13 7.47
N LYS A 118 4.91 6.18 7.64
CA LYS A 118 4.37 6.99 6.54
C LYS A 118 5.48 7.67 5.74
N GLU A 119 6.41 8.34 6.41
CA GLU A 119 7.53 9.02 5.76
C GLU A 119 8.41 8.04 4.98
N TYR A 120 8.74 6.89 5.58
CA TYR A 120 9.49 5.83 4.93
C TYR A 120 8.78 5.30 3.68
N LEU A 121 7.51 4.91 3.81
CA LEU A 121 6.73 4.35 2.71
C LEU A 121 6.49 5.37 1.60
N GLU A 122 6.23 6.62 1.95
CA GLU A 122 6.11 7.70 0.97
C GLU A 122 7.39 7.85 0.15
N GLU A 123 8.56 7.80 0.79
CA GLU A 123 9.84 7.81 0.08
C GLU A 123 10.00 6.58 -0.81
N GLN A 124 9.69 5.37 -0.31
CA GLN A 124 9.76 4.15 -1.11
C GLN A 124 8.88 4.25 -2.36
N TYR A 125 7.63 4.67 -2.22
CA TYR A 125 6.69 4.81 -3.33
C TYR A 125 7.03 5.93 -4.30
N LYS A 126 7.75 6.98 -3.87
CA LYS A 126 8.17 8.08 -4.74
C LYS A 126 9.44 7.74 -5.51
N LYS A 127 10.40 7.04 -4.90
CA LYS A 127 11.78 6.96 -5.41
C LYS A 127 12.29 5.55 -5.66
N VAL A 128 11.88 4.56 -4.87
CA VAL A 128 12.50 3.23 -4.87
C VAL A 128 11.65 2.21 -5.62
N TRP A 129 10.35 2.18 -5.36
CA TRP A 129 9.41 1.22 -5.95
C TRP A 129 8.91 1.70 -7.30
N VAL A 130 9.84 1.74 -8.26
CA VAL A 130 9.61 2.05 -9.67
C VAL A 130 9.43 0.75 -10.47
N GLY A 131 8.52 0.76 -11.43
CA GLY A 131 8.34 -0.38 -12.33
C GLY A 131 9.57 -0.57 -13.22
N SER A 132 10.19 -1.74 -13.20
CA SER A 132 11.42 -2.02 -13.97
C SER A 132 11.31 -1.76 -15.48
N LYS A 133 10.12 -1.96 -16.06
CA LYS A 133 9.87 -1.74 -17.50
C LYS A 133 9.46 -0.30 -17.84
N SER A 134 8.69 0.35 -16.96
CA SER A 134 8.15 1.69 -17.25
C SER A 134 9.00 2.82 -16.68
N GLY A 135 9.86 2.54 -15.70
CA GLY A 135 10.54 3.53 -14.88
C GLY A 135 9.60 4.33 -13.97
N LYS A 136 8.30 4.04 -13.98
CA LYS A 136 7.28 4.85 -13.30
C LYS A 136 7.04 4.37 -11.89
N ASN A 137 6.94 5.33 -10.97
CA ASN A 137 6.52 5.10 -9.60
C ASN A 137 4.98 5.04 -9.48
N TYR A 138 4.45 4.74 -8.30
CA TYR A 138 3.00 4.61 -8.09
C TYR A 138 2.24 5.93 -8.22
N TYR A 139 2.85 7.07 -7.88
CA TYR A 139 2.24 8.39 -8.05
C TYR A 139 1.97 8.66 -9.53
N GLN A 140 2.97 8.45 -10.38
CA GLN A 140 2.87 8.63 -11.83
C GLN A 140 1.85 7.66 -12.45
N LYS A 141 1.78 6.41 -11.98
CA LYS A 141 0.77 5.46 -12.42
C LYS A 141 -0.65 5.96 -12.14
N TRP A 142 -0.90 6.55 -10.96
CA TRP A 142 -2.22 7.09 -10.63
C TRP A 142 -2.54 8.38 -11.38
N GLU A 143 -1.54 9.22 -11.65
CA GLU A 143 -1.69 10.40 -12.52
C GLU A 143 -2.13 9.99 -13.93
N GLU A 144 -1.48 8.98 -14.50
CA GLU A 144 -1.81 8.45 -15.83
C GLU A 144 -3.19 7.79 -15.85
N TYR A 145 -3.53 7.03 -14.81
CA TYR A 145 -4.85 6.46 -14.67
C TYR A 145 -5.92 7.56 -14.62
N TRP A 146 -5.68 8.65 -13.89
CA TRP A 146 -6.59 9.79 -13.86
C TRP A 146 -6.73 10.43 -15.25
N ASP A 147 -5.62 10.66 -15.95
CA ASP A 147 -5.63 11.24 -17.30
C ASP A 147 -6.41 10.36 -18.28
N GLN A 148 -6.19 9.05 -18.28
CA GLN A 148 -6.86 8.13 -19.20
C GLN A 148 -8.38 8.13 -19.02
N ASN A 149 -8.85 8.27 -17.78
CA ASN A 149 -10.28 8.26 -17.47
C ASN A 149 -10.97 9.63 -17.66
N ASN A 150 -10.21 10.72 -17.72
CA ASN A 150 -10.75 12.08 -17.89
C ASN A 150 -10.46 12.72 -19.25
N LYS A 151 -9.43 12.27 -20.00
CA LYS A 151 -9.18 12.69 -21.40
C LYS A 151 -10.34 12.35 -22.34
N ARG A 152 -11.12 11.32 -22.03
CA ARG A 152 -12.32 10.95 -22.81
C ARG A 152 -13.50 11.91 -22.66
N LYS A 153 -13.47 12.82 -21.67
CA LYS A 153 -14.57 13.78 -21.43
C LYS A 153 -14.40 15.13 -22.13
N SER A 154 -13.22 15.42 -22.66
CA SER A 154 -12.89 16.70 -23.33
C SER A 154 -12.94 16.62 -24.87
N GLY A 155 -13.47 15.52 -25.42
CA GLY A 155 -13.60 15.30 -26.87
C GLY A 155 -15.03 14.93 -27.32
N SER A 156 -16.06 15.35 -26.58
CA SER A 156 -17.47 15.26 -26.97
C SER A 156 -18.11 16.63 -26.97
#